data_AF-A0A3P8SAY7-F1
#
_entry.id   AF-A0A3P8SAY7-F1
#
_cell.length_a   1.000
_cell.length_b   1.000
_cell.length_c   1.000
_cell.angle_alpha   90.00
_cell.angle_beta   90.00
_cell.angle_gamma   90.00
#
_symmetry.space_group_name_H-M   'P 1'
#
loop_
_entity.id
_entity.type
_entity.pdbx_description
1 polymer ?
#
loop_
_entity_poly.entity_id
_entity_poly.type
_entity_poly.pdbx_seq_one_letter_code
_entity_poly.pdbx_strand_id
1 'polypeptide(L)'
;MVWTSATMAGRIVTRFVSRTFLEFASGAKGIRGTKRHYWTTLRRTVPALTSGRAAFLLGIPTLTCLGYEAYHRVQSSAVVYALERVELLEQADYLYSCAETEKLYQLLLQYKDSDDAEFLWRLARASRDLSLLPNIDGERKKQLTFEAFEYAKKSLEKDEMCFAAHKWYAICLSDVGDYEGVKVKIGNSYIIREHLEKAIKLNPKDATSLHILGYWCFAFAELPWYQRKVAAVIFASPPTSTYEEALDFFLKAEEVDPNFYSKNLLMLGKTYLGMKDKEKALLWLTKAKEYPAHTLEDKEVHKEAVDLLKKLG
;
A
#
# COMPACT_ATOMS: atom_id res chain seq x y z
N MET A 1 -9.12 45.69 10.70
CA MET A 1 -9.34 44.92 11.95
C MET A 1 -10.11 43.67 11.55
N VAL A 2 -9.46 42.50 11.65
CA VAL A 2 -9.99 41.14 11.39
C VAL A 2 -10.44 40.92 9.94
N TRP A 3 -9.73 40.18 9.09
CA TRP A 3 -10.02 38.78 8.71
C TRP A 3 -8.89 38.31 7.76
N THR A 4 -7.73 37.82 8.24
CA THR A 4 -6.66 37.25 7.37
C THR A 4 -5.81 36.17 8.05
N SER A 5 -6.35 35.40 9.00
CA SER A 5 -5.52 34.43 9.78
C SER A 5 -5.91 32.96 9.67
N ALA A 6 -6.72 32.57 8.67
CA ALA A 6 -7.17 31.17 8.53
C ALA A 6 -6.46 30.36 7.41
N THR A 7 -5.53 30.94 6.65
CA THR A 7 -4.99 30.31 5.42
C THR A 7 -3.63 29.61 5.58
N MET A 8 -3.09 29.47 6.80
CA MET A 8 -1.74 28.91 7.03
C MET A 8 -1.67 27.58 7.80
N ALA A 9 -2.80 27.03 8.27
CA ALA A 9 -2.81 25.72 8.94
C ALA A 9 -3.06 24.53 7.99
N GLY A 10 -3.32 24.79 6.70
CA GLY A 10 -3.64 23.78 5.69
C GLY A 10 -2.49 23.38 4.76
N ARG A 11 -1.24 23.80 5.03
CA ARG A 11 -0.09 23.56 4.13
C ARG A 11 0.88 22.46 4.58
N ILE A 12 0.70 21.89 5.77
CA ILE A 12 1.70 20.97 6.39
C ILE A 12 1.46 19.50 6.00
N VAL A 13 0.34 19.18 5.33
CA VAL A 13 0.01 17.80 4.89
C VAL A 13 -0.38 17.74 3.41
N THR A 14 0.06 18.70 2.59
CA THR A 14 -0.35 18.85 1.17
C THR A 14 0.74 18.52 0.15
N ARG A 15 1.63 17.55 0.41
CA ARG A 15 2.52 17.05 -0.64
C ARG A 15 2.54 15.53 -0.69
N PHE A 16 1.44 14.99 -1.22
CA PHE A 16 1.49 13.80 -2.05
C PHE A 16 1.00 14.17 -3.46
N VAL A 17 1.97 14.43 -4.35
CA VAL A 17 1.99 14.47 -5.83
C VAL A 17 0.95 15.33 -6.58
N SER A 18 1.43 16.21 -7.48
CA SER A 18 0.63 16.95 -8.47
C SER A 18 1.20 16.85 -9.91
N ARG A 19 0.37 16.36 -10.85
CA ARG A 19 0.05 16.77 -12.26
C ARG A 19 1.21 17.10 -13.26
N THR A 20 1.22 16.74 -14.56
CA THR A 20 0.29 16.96 -15.73
C THR A 20 0.75 16.11 -16.98
N PHE A 21 -0.10 15.31 -17.66
CA PHE A 21 -0.78 15.44 -18.99
C PHE A 21 0.05 15.45 -20.31
N LEU A 22 -0.18 14.48 -21.24
CA LEU A 22 -0.74 14.60 -22.63
C LEU A 22 -0.47 13.39 -23.59
N GLU A 23 -1.56 12.87 -24.20
CA GLU A 23 -1.77 12.28 -25.58
C GLU A 23 -0.87 11.12 -26.12
N PHE A 24 -1.30 10.12 -26.93
CA PHE A 24 -2.35 9.98 -27.94
C PHE A 24 -2.66 8.48 -28.25
N ALA A 25 -3.71 8.25 -29.03
CA ALA A 25 -4.48 7.02 -29.29
C ALA A 25 -3.83 5.87 -30.11
N SER A 26 -4.39 4.65 -29.99
CA SER A 26 -5.25 3.99 -31.02
C SER A 26 -5.17 2.44 -31.11
N GLY A 27 -6.34 1.81 -31.26
CA GLY A 27 -6.62 0.64 -32.13
C GLY A 27 -6.43 -0.77 -31.51
N ALA A 28 -7.45 -1.49 -31.01
CA ALA A 28 -8.64 -2.08 -31.65
C ALA A 28 -8.43 -3.48 -32.30
N LYS A 29 -9.20 -4.45 -31.78
CA LYS A 29 -9.78 -5.68 -32.39
C LYS A 29 -8.78 -6.81 -32.75
N GLY A 30 -9.05 -8.10 -32.53
CA GLY A 30 -10.24 -8.81 -32.10
C GLY A 30 -10.34 -10.17 -32.83
N ILE A 31 -10.83 -11.20 -32.12
CA ILE A 31 -11.73 -12.27 -32.62
C ILE A 31 -11.07 -13.37 -33.49
N ARG A 32 -10.89 -14.61 -32.96
CA ARG A 32 -11.82 -15.77 -32.83
C ARG A 32 -11.80 -16.70 -34.07
N GLY A 33 -11.74 -18.01 -33.83
CA GLY A 33 -12.16 -19.07 -34.76
C GLY A 33 -11.61 -20.44 -34.36
N THR A 34 -12.30 -21.24 -33.53
CA THR A 34 -13.32 -22.28 -33.83
C THR A 34 -12.82 -23.61 -34.43
N LYS A 35 -13.00 -24.66 -33.60
CA LYS A 35 -13.57 -26.00 -33.85
C LYS A 35 -13.01 -26.85 -35.02
N ARG A 36 -12.66 -28.12 -34.73
CA ARG A 36 -13.59 -29.27 -34.89
C ARG A 36 -13.02 -30.60 -34.36
N HIS A 37 -13.97 -31.44 -33.94
CA HIS A 37 -13.85 -32.80 -33.43
C HIS A 37 -13.42 -33.83 -34.49
N TYR A 38 -12.85 -34.95 -34.03
CA TYR A 38 -13.09 -36.26 -34.63
C TYR A 38 -13.24 -37.33 -33.53
N TRP A 39 -14.31 -38.11 -33.67
CA TRP A 39 -14.60 -39.34 -32.94
C TRP A 39 -13.81 -40.51 -33.54
N THR A 40 -13.52 -41.55 -32.75
CA THR A 40 -13.90 -42.92 -33.12
C THR A 40 -13.72 -43.91 -31.97
N THR A 41 -14.64 -44.86 -31.97
CA THR A 41 -14.92 -45.97 -31.06
C THR A 41 -13.96 -47.14 -31.24
N LEU A 42 -13.71 -47.93 -30.18
CA LEU A 42 -13.54 -49.38 -30.32
C LEU A 42 -14.04 -50.14 -29.09
N ARG A 43 -14.86 -51.15 -29.36
CA ARG A 43 -15.47 -52.11 -28.42
C ARG A 43 -14.62 -53.37 -28.41
N ARG A 44 -14.40 -53.99 -27.24
CA ARG A 44 -13.87 -55.37 -27.15
C ARG A 44 -14.47 -56.09 -25.94
N THR A 45 -15.25 -57.13 -26.21
CA THR A 45 -15.60 -58.25 -25.30
C THR A 45 -14.40 -59.22 -25.25
N VAL A 46 -14.16 -60.10 -24.26
CA VAL A 46 -14.87 -61.32 -23.79
C VAL A 46 -14.17 -61.81 -22.46
N PRO A 47 -14.41 -63.02 -21.90
CA PRO A 47 -15.49 -63.53 -21.02
C PRO A 47 -15.07 -63.73 -19.53
N ALA A 48 -16.05 -64.17 -18.73
CA ALA A 48 -15.90 -64.64 -17.34
C ALA A 48 -15.20 -66.01 -17.23
N LEU A 49 -14.42 -66.20 -16.15
CA LEU A 49 -13.94 -67.50 -15.68
C LEU A 49 -14.23 -67.64 -14.17
N THR A 50 -14.80 -68.77 -13.80
CA THR A 50 -15.12 -69.18 -12.43
C THR A 50 -13.96 -69.93 -11.78
N SER A 51 -14.04 -70.10 -10.45
CA SER A 51 -13.32 -71.06 -9.59
C SER A 51 -12.09 -70.56 -8.82
N GLY A 52 -12.34 -70.09 -7.59
CA GLY A 52 -11.91 -70.80 -6.37
C GLY A 52 -10.43 -70.83 -6.02
N ARG A 53 -9.96 -69.84 -5.26
CA ARG A 53 -9.00 -70.01 -4.15
C ARG A 53 -9.06 -68.79 -3.23
N ALA A 54 -9.21 -69.06 -1.93
CA ALA A 54 -9.42 -68.07 -0.90
C ALA A 54 -8.27 -67.05 -0.85
N ALA A 55 -8.58 -65.78 -1.13
CA ALA A 55 -7.74 -64.64 -0.80
C ALA A 55 -8.43 -63.90 0.34
N PHE A 56 -7.73 -63.77 1.47
CA PHE A 56 -8.11 -62.88 2.56
C PHE A 56 -8.17 -61.45 2.02
N LEU A 57 -9.36 -60.99 1.63
CA LEU A 57 -9.60 -59.59 1.34
C LEU A 57 -9.79 -58.90 2.70
N LEU A 58 -8.73 -58.22 3.16
CA LEU A 58 -8.90 -57.09 4.06
C LEU A 58 -9.79 -56.09 3.32
N GLY A 59 -11.09 -56.16 3.58
CA GLY A 59 -12.06 -55.20 3.09
C GLY A 59 -11.76 -53.86 3.75
N ILE A 60 -10.88 -53.07 3.14
CA ILE A 60 -10.88 -51.62 3.36
C ILE A 60 -12.28 -51.19 2.93
N PRO A 61 -13.13 -50.67 3.84
CA PRO A 61 -14.50 -50.33 3.49
C PRO A 61 -14.47 -49.40 2.27
N THR A 62 -15.30 -49.64 1.27
CA THR A 62 -15.41 -48.78 0.08
C THR A 62 -15.68 -47.31 0.45
N LEU A 63 -16.23 -47.06 1.66
CA LEU A 63 -16.34 -45.75 2.32
C LEU A 63 -14.98 -45.04 2.51
N THR A 64 -13.90 -45.77 2.80
CA THR A 64 -12.55 -45.21 2.98
C THR A 64 -11.93 -44.77 1.64
N CYS A 65 -12.24 -45.45 0.54
CA CYS A 65 -11.74 -45.09 -0.80
C CYS A 65 -12.46 -43.85 -1.35
N LEU A 66 -13.80 -43.79 -1.21
CA LEU A 66 -14.58 -42.61 -1.61
C LEU A 66 -14.23 -41.38 -0.76
N GLY A 67 -14.03 -41.55 0.54
CA GLY A 67 -13.55 -40.49 1.43
C GLY A 67 -12.15 -40.00 1.04
N TYR A 68 -11.24 -40.91 0.70
CA TYR A 68 -9.90 -40.58 0.24
C TYR A 68 -9.89 -39.85 -1.12
N GLU A 69 -10.68 -40.29 -2.09
CA GLU A 69 -10.81 -39.61 -3.39
C GLU A 69 -11.46 -38.22 -3.26
N ALA A 70 -12.49 -38.08 -2.43
CA ALA A 70 -13.12 -36.80 -2.15
C ALA A 70 -12.13 -35.85 -1.45
N TYR A 71 -11.41 -36.33 -0.44
CA TYR A 71 -10.35 -35.60 0.24
C TYR A 71 -9.24 -35.16 -0.73
N HIS A 72 -8.74 -36.08 -1.56
CA HIS A 72 -7.70 -35.78 -2.54
C HIS A 72 -8.18 -34.79 -3.60
N ARG A 73 -9.44 -34.85 -4.05
CA ARG A 73 -10.02 -33.87 -4.98
C ARG A 73 -10.15 -32.48 -4.35
N VAL A 74 -10.63 -32.40 -3.10
CA VAL A 74 -10.71 -31.12 -2.36
C VAL A 74 -9.32 -30.56 -2.14
N GLN A 75 -8.35 -31.38 -1.72
CA GLN A 75 -6.96 -30.97 -1.54
C GLN A 75 -6.33 -30.51 -2.85
N SER A 76 -6.53 -31.26 -3.95
CA SER A 76 -6.04 -30.87 -5.28
C SER A 76 -6.65 -29.55 -5.74
N SER A 77 -7.95 -29.36 -5.56
CA SER A 77 -8.63 -28.11 -5.90
C SER A 77 -8.12 -26.94 -5.07
N ALA A 78 -7.94 -27.13 -3.76
CA ALA A 78 -7.40 -26.10 -2.87
C ALA A 78 -5.95 -25.73 -3.26
N VAL A 79 -5.13 -26.72 -3.64
CA VAL A 79 -3.76 -26.49 -4.14
C VAL A 79 -3.79 -25.69 -5.45
N VAL A 80 -4.67 -26.02 -6.39
CA VAL A 80 -4.82 -25.26 -7.66
C VAL A 80 -5.24 -23.83 -7.38
N TYR A 81 -6.23 -23.60 -6.52
CA TYR A 81 -6.65 -22.25 -6.13
C TYR A 81 -5.54 -21.47 -5.43
N ALA A 82 -4.77 -22.12 -4.55
CA ALA A 82 -3.65 -21.48 -3.87
C ALA A 82 -2.52 -21.11 -4.85
N LEU A 83 -2.24 -21.95 -5.84
CA LEU A 83 -1.26 -21.67 -6.89
C LEU A 83 -1.71 -20.50 -7.76
N GLU A 84 -2.95 -20.52 -8.25
CA GLU A 84 -3.54 -19.43 -9.03
C GLU A 84 -3.53 -18.11 -8.26
N ARG A 85 -3.89 -18.15 -6.97
CA ARG A 85 -3.80 -16.99 -6.06
C ARG A 85 -2.39 -16.42 -6.01
N VAL A 86 -1.36 -17.26 -5.80
CA VAL A 86 0.04 -16.82 -5.71
C VAL A 86 0.50 -16.20 -7.02
N GLU A 87 0.22 -16.84 -8.15
CA GLU A 87 0.58 -16.32 -9.49
C GLU A 87 -0.04 -14.94 -9.76
N LEU A 88 -1.30 -14.73 -9.35
CA LEU A 88 -1.98 -13.44 -9.50
C LEU A 88 -1.37 -12.34 -8.63
N LEU A 89 -0.98 -12.67 -7.40
CA LEU A 89 -0.33 -11.72 -6.49
C LEU A 89 1.08 -11.37 -7.00
N GLU A 90 1.83 -12.36 -7.48
CA GLU A 90 3.14 -12.13 -8.12
C GLU A 90 3.01 -11.26 -9.37
N GLN A 91 1.97 -11.49 -10.19
CA GLN A 91 1.68 -10.65 -11.34
C GLN A 91 1.35 -9.20 -10.93
N ALA A 92 0.56 -9.02 -9.86
CA ALA A 92 0.24 -7.70 -9.33
C ALA A 92 1.50 -6.99 -8.81
N ASP A 93 2.36 -7.68 -8.08
CA ASP A 93 3.61 -7.11 -7.55
C ASP A 93 4.62 -6.82 -8.68
N TYR A 94 4.65 -7.63 -9.74
CA TYR A 94 5.41 -7.34 -10.95
C TYR A 94 4.91 -6.06 -11.65
N LEU A 95 3.60 -5.93 -11.89
CA LEU A 95 3.01 -4.72 -12.49
C LEU A 95 3.29 -3.47 -11.65
N TYR A 96 3.23 -3.60 -10.31
CA TYR A 96 3.60 -2.53 -9.40
C TYR A 96 5.08 -2.12 -9.58
N SER A 97 6.00 -3.10 -9.62
CA SER A 97 7.43 -2.84 -9.83
C SER A 97 7.75 -2.15 -11.17
N CYS A 98 6.94 -2.43 -12.20
CA CYS A 98 7.07 -1.80 -13.52
C CYS A 98 6.36 -0.45 -13.64
N ALA A 99 5.74 0.06 -12.56
CA ALA A 99 4.92 1.27 -12.56
C ALA A 99 3.73 1.24 -13.56
N GLU A 100 3.24 0.03 -13.89
CA GLU A 100 2.11 -0.20 -14.81
C GLU A 100 0.77 -0.02 -14.08
N THR A 101 0.53 1.19 -13.58
CA THR A 101 -0.53 1.52 -12.62
C THR A 101 -1.93 1.19 -13.11
N GLU A 102 -2.28 1.55 -14.35
CA GLU A 102 -3.62 1.26 -14.90
C GLU A 102 -3.85 -0.25 -15.07
N LYS A 103 -2.84 -0.99 -15.54
CA LYS A 103 -2.95 -2.46 -15.70
C LYS A 103 -3.08 -3.14 -14.34
N LEU A 104 -2.30 -2.69 -13.35
CA LEU A 104 -2.39 -3.18 -11.98
C LEU A 104 -3.78 -2.96 -11.38
N TYR A 105 -4.32 -1.74 -11.52
CA TYR A 105 -5.67 -1.43 -11.04
C TYR A 105 -6.72 -2.32 -11.74
N GLN A 106 -6.66 -2.48 -13.06
CA GLN A 106 -7.59 -3.33 -13.80
C GLN A 106 -7.52 -4.81 -13.39
N LEU A 107 -6.32 -5.33 -13.13
CA LEU A 107 -6.13 -6.69 -12.62
C LEU A 107 -6.80 -6.86 -11.26
N LEU A 108 -6.48 -5.97 -10.31
CA LEU A 108 -6.93 -6.08 -8.92
C LEU A 108 -8.42 -5.74 -8.74
N LEU A 109 -9.00 -4.90 -9.60
CA LEU A 109 -10.41 -4.53 -9.53
C LEU A 109 -11.35 -5.74 -9.70
N GLN A 110 -10.89 -6.80 -10.36
CA GLN A 110 -11.61 -8.06 -10.48
C GLN A 110 -11.80 -8.77 -9.11
N TYR A 111 -10.98 -8.41 -8.12
CA TYR A 111 -10.96 -8.96 -6.77
C TYR A 111 -11.45 -7.96 -5.70
N LYS A 112 -12.18 -6.92 -6.11
CA LYS A 112 -12.68 -5.86 -5.19
C LYS A 112 -13.62 -6.35 -4.08
N ASP A 113 -14.22 -7.53 -4.28
CA ASP A 113 -15.13 -8.20 -3.33
C ASP A 113 -14.50 -9.51 -2.80
N SER A 114 -13.18 -9.66 -2.92
CA SER A 114 -12.44 -10.80 -2.37
C SER A 114 -12.51 -10.83 -0.84
N ASP A 115 -12.50 -12.03 -0.26
CA ASP A 115 -12.34 -12.23 1.18
C ASP A 115 -10.87 -12.27 1.62
N ASP A 116 -9.94 -12.02 0.70
CA ASP A 116 -8.50 -12.06 0.95
C ASP A 116 -7.91 -10.65 1.07
N ALA A 117 -7.39 -10.37 2.26
CA ALA A 117 -6.77 -9.09 2.59
C ALA A 117 -5.66 -8.70 1.59
N GLU A 118 -4.93 -9.67 1.04
CA GLU A 118 -3.77 -9.44 0.14
C GLU A 118 -4.15 -8.79 -1.19
N PHE A 119 -5.33 -9.12 -1.73
CA PHE A 119 -5.85 -8.45 -2.92
C PHE A 119 -6.38 -7.05 -2.56
N LEU A 120 -7.07 -6.93 -1.43
CA LEU A 120 -7.76 -5.70 -1.04
C LEU A 120 -6.81 -4.55 -0.70
N TRP A 121 -5.74 -4.79 0.06
CA TRP A 121 -4.78 -3.70 0.34
C TRP A 121 -3.99 -3.31 -0.91
N ARG A 122 -3.69 -4.27 -1.80
CA ARG A 122 -3.05 -3.98 -3.11
C ARG A 122 -3.97 -3.15 -3.99
N LEU A 123 -5.28 -3.43 -3.96
CA LEU A 123 -6.27 -2.65 -4.69
C LEU A 123 -6.39 -1.23 -4.11
N ALA A 124 -6.33 -1.09 -2.78
CA ALA A 124 -6.28 0.23 -2.13
C ALA A 124 -5.07 1.04 -2.63
N ARG A 125 -3.87 0.43 -2.61
CA ARG A 125 -2.64 1.02 -3.17
C ARG A 125 -2.82 1.42 -4.63
N ALA A 126 -3.25 0.49 -5.49
CA ALA A 126 -3.40 0.74 -6.92
C ALA A 126 -4.44 1.84 -7.22
N SER A 127 -5.55 1.89 -6.47
CA SER A 127 -6.56 2.93 -6.58
C SER A 127 -6.00 4.31 -6.23
N ARG A 128 -5.21 4.38 -5.15
CA ARG A 128 -4.52 5.59 -4.73
C ARG A 128 -3.49 6.04 -5.76
N ASP A 129 -2.63 5.15 -6.22
CA ASP A 129 -1.58 5.47 -7.20
C ASP A 129 -2.21 5.94 -8.52
N LEU A 130 -3.30 5.31 -8.97
CA LEU A 130 -4.09 5.76 -10.10
C LEU A 130 -4.62 7.19 -9.89
N SER A 131 -5.11 7.52 -8.69
CA SER A 131 -5.59 8.88 -8.37
C SER A 131 -4.52 9.97 -8.46
N LEU A 132 -3.24 9.60 -8.36
CA LEU A 132 -2.10 10.51 -8.43
C LEU A 132 -1.58 10.68 -9.86
N LEU A 133 -2.06 9.88 -10.82
CA LEU A 133 -1.67 10.03 -12.21
C LEU A 133 -2.11 11.39 -12.76
N PRO A 134 -1.27 12.00 -13.59
CA PRO A 134 -1.43 13.39 -13.94
C PRO A 134 -2.60 13.68 -14.88
N ASN A 135 -3.06 12.67 -15.61
CA ASN A 135 -4.19 12.68 -16.54
C ASN A 135 -5.56 12.48 -15.86
N ILE A 136 -5.61 12.17 -14.57
CA ILE A 136 -6.86 11.99 -13.84
C ILE A 136 -7.46 13.34 -13.44
N ASP A 137 -8.74 13.52 -13.74
CA ASP A 137 -9.49 14.73 -13.40
C ASP A 137 -9.82 14.79 -11.91
N GLY A 138 -10.26 15.97 -11.43
CA GLY A 138 -10.47 16.20 -10.01
C GLY A 138 -11.60 15.37 -9.40
N GLU A 139 -12.66 15.08 -10.15
CA GLU A 139 -13.79 14.29 -9.66
C GLU A 139 -13.40 12.82 -9.57
N ARG A 140 -12.78 12.26 -10.63
CA ARG A 140 -12.31 10.88 -10.61
C ARG A 140 -11.21 10.67 -9.57
N LYS A 141 -10.31 11.64 -9.40
CA LYS A 141 -9.31 11.62 -8.32
C LYS A 141 -9.99 11.48 -6.95
N LYS A 142 -10.99 12.33 -6.66
CA LYS A 142 -11.74 12.24 -5.41
C LYS A 142 -12.39 10.87 -5.24
N GLN A 143 -13.09 10.36 -6.25
CA GLN A 143 -13.74 9.04 -6.20
C GLN A 143 -12.72 7.93 -5.87
N LEU A 144 -11.59 7.90 -6.59
CA LEU A 144 -10.52 6.92 -6.37
C LEU A 144 -9.94 6.99 -4.95
N THR A 145 -9.78 8.19 -4.38
CA THR A 145 -9.30 8.35 -3.01
C THR A 145 -10.25 7.71 -1.99
N PHE A 146 -11.56 7.93 -2.14
CA PHE A 146 -12.56 7.32 -1.25
C PHE A 146 -12.68 5.81 -1.49
N GLU A 147 -12.64 5.35 -2.75
CA GLU A 147 -12.60 3.92 -3.10
C GLU A 147 -11.39 3.22 -2.45
N ALA A 148 -10.20 3.83 -2.53
CA ALA A 148 -8.98 3.30 -1.94
C ALA A 148 -9.13 3.08 -0.43
N PHE A 149 -9.73 4.05 0.27
CA PHE A 149 -9.97 3.92 1.71
C PHE A 149 -10.99 2.82 2.05
N GLU A 150 -12.06 2.68 1.26
CA GLU A 150 -13.01 1.58 1.47
C GLU A 150 -12.35 0.20 1.23
N TYR A 151 -11.46 0.06 0.25
CA TYR A 151 -10.71 -1.18 0.06
C TYR A 151 -9.73 -1.46 1.21
N ALA A 152 -9.07 -0.42 1.75
CA ALA A 152 -8.19 -0.57 2.91
C ALA A 152 -8.96 -0.99 4.17
N LYS A 153 -10.16 -0.42 4.40
CA LYS A 153 -11.08 -0.85 5.47
C LYS A 153 -11.47 -2.32 5.32
N LYS A 154 -11.93 -2.72 4.13
CA LYS A 154 -12.27 -4.12 3.85
C LYS A 154 -11.08 -5.05 4.07
N SER A 155 -9.88 -4.67 3.61
CA SER A 155 -8.66 -5.47 3.82
C SER A 155 -8.40 -5.74 5.30
N LEU A 156 -8.54 -4.70 6.12
CA LEU A 156 -8.37 -4.80 7.57
C LEU A 156 -9.45 -5.67 8.23
N GLU A 157 -10.70 -5.56 7.78
CA GLU A 157 -11.81 -6.43 8.26
C GLU A 157 -11.56 -7.91 7.96
N LYS A 158 -10.81 -8.23 6.89
CA LYS A 158 -10.45 -9.62 6.54
C LYS A 158 -9.26 -10.14 7.34
N ASP A 159 -8.27 -9.30 7.63
CA ASP A 159 -7.10 -9.69 8.41
C ASP A 159 -6.48 -8.51 9.18
N GLU A 160 -6.81 -8.42 10.48
CA GLU A 160 -6.23 -7.44 11.42
C GLU A 160 -4.76 -7.75 11.79
N MET A 161 -4.21 -8.88 11.36
CA MET A 161 -2.78 -9.22 11.53
C MET A 161 -1.96 -8.91 10.27
N CYS A 162 -2.61 -8.44 9.18
CA CYS A 162 -1.93 -7.97 7.99
C CYS A 162 -1.35 -6.56 8.22
N PHE A 163 -0.02 -6.47 8.35
CA PHE A 163 0.65 -5.16 8.54
C PHE A 163 0.37 -4.20 7.38
N ALA A 164 0.27 -4.72 6.15
CA ALA A 164 0.02 -3.92 4.95
C ALA A 164 -1.39 -3.33 4.95
N ALA A 165 -2.39 -4.06 5.46
CA ALA A 165 -3.75 -3.54 5.64
C ALA A 165 -3.75 -2.32 6.59
N HIS A 166 -3.07 -2.43 7.73
CA HIS A 166 -2.90 -1.30 8.66
C HIS A 166 -2.17 -0.11 8.01
N LYS A 167 -1.06 -0.36 7.29
CA LYS A 167 -0.32 0.69 6.56
C LYS A 167 -1.21 1.43 5.56
N TRP A 168 -1.90 0.68 4.68
CA TRP A 168 -2.73 1.29 3.64
C TRP A 168 -3.99 1.95 4.20
N TYR A 169 -4.53 1.46 5.31
CA TYR A 169 -5.58 2.14 6.05
C TYR A 169 -5.13 3.54 6.49
N ALA A 170 -3.97 3.64 7.14
CA ALA A 170 -3.42 4.91 7.61
C ALA A 170 -3.15 5.90 6.46
N ILE A 171 -2.56 5.41 5.36
CA ILE A 171 -2.28 6.22 4.16
C ILE A 171 -3.58 6.75 3.54
N CYS A 172 -4.54 5.86 3.26
CA CYS A 172 -5.78 6.25 2.59
C CYS A 172 -6.66 7.14 3.49
N LEU A 173 -6.66 6.93 4.81
CA LEU A 173 -7.35 7.81 5.76
C LEU A 173 -6.75 9.23 5.75
N SER A 174 -5.42 9.35 5.62
CA SER A 174 -4.75 10.64 5.47
C SER A 174 -5.19 11.35 4.18
N ASP A 175 -5.28 10.63 3.06
CA ASP A 175 -5.67 11.19 1.76
C ASP A 175 -7.15 11.62 1.75
N VAL A 176 -8.06 10.84 2.36
CA VAL A 176 -9.47 11.22 2.51
C VAL A 176 -9.61 12.51 3.34
N GLY A 177 -8.74 12.72 4.33
CA GLY A 177 -8.71 13.95 5.13
C GLY A 177 -8.49 15.24 4.33
N ASP A 178 -7.94 15.18 3.11
CA ASP A 178 -7.83 16.34 2.22
C ASP A 178 -9.19 16.83 1.70
N TYR A 179 -10.21 15.97 1.71
CA TYR A 179 -11.55 16.28 1.24
C TYR A 179 -12.54 16.58 2.37
N GLU A 180 -12.26 16.14 3.59
CA GLU A 180 -13.16 16.26 4.76
C GLU A 180 -12.88 17.50 5.64
N GLY A 181 -11.79 18.20 5.33
CA GLY A 181 -11.42 19.45 5.98
C GLY A 181 -10.54 19.27 7.22
N VAL A 182 -9.97 20.39 7.66
CA VAL A 182 -8.87 20.40 8.65
C VAL A 182 -9.27 19.78 10.00
N LYS A 183 -10.51 19.96 10.45
CA LYS A 183 -10.98 19.38 11.72
C LYS A 183 -10.99 17.85 11.66
N VAL A 184 -11.58 17.28 10.61
CA VAL A 184 -11.64 15.81 10.47
C VAL A 184 -10.23 15.25 10.31
N LYS A 185 -9.38 15.92 9.51
CA LYS A 185 -7.99 15.54 9.31
C LYS A 185 -7.16 15.49 10.60
N ILE A 186 -7.29 16.49 11.48
CA ILE A 186 -6.60 16.48 12.77
C ILE A 186 -7.17 15.38 13.68
N GLY A 187 -8.48 15.16 13.70
CA GLY A 187 -9.08 14.06 14.47
C GLY A 187 -8.58 12.68 14.01
N ASN A 188 -8.51 12.46 12.70
CA ASN A 188 -8.05 11.20 12.10
C ASN A 188 -6.57 10.92 12.36
N SER A 189 -5.77 11.92 12.73
CA SER A 189 -4.33 11.73 12.97
C SER A 189 -4.02 10.77 14.12
N TYR A 190 -4.91 10.65 15.12
CA TYR A 190 -4.79 9.65 16.19
C TYR A 190 -4.94 8.23 15.65
N ILE A 191 -6.00 8.00 14.86
CA ILE A 191 -6.27 6.72 14.21
C ILE A 191 -5.10 6.34 13.29
N ILE A 192 -4.62 7.29 12.49
CA ILE A 192 -3.46 7.09 11.60
C ILE A 192 -2.24 6.59 12.40
N ARG A 193 -1.92 7.22 13.54
CA ARG A 193 -0.81 6.80 14.39
C ARG A 193 -1.01 5.39 14.94
N GLU A 194 -2.19 5.06 15.46
CA GLU A 194 -2.50 3.73 15.99
C GLU A 194 -2.31 2.62 14.94
N HIS A 195 -2.79 2.84 13.72
CA HIS A 195 -2.61 1.89 12.62
C HIS A 195 -1.14 1.75 12.22
N LEU A 196 -0.37 2.84 12.17
CA LEU A 196 1.07 2.79 11.85
C LEU A 196 1.87 2.06 12.94
N GLU A 197 1.61 2.33 14.21
CA GLU A 197 2.24 1.63 15.34
C GLU A 197 1.93 0.13 15.29
N LYS A 198 0.68 -0.24 14.97
CA LYS A 198 0.28 -1.65 14.79
C LYS A 198 0.96 -2.28 13.56
N ALA A 199 1.06 -1.57 12.44
CA ALA A 199 1.77 -2.04 11.25
C ALA A 199 3.26 -2.31 11.56
N ILE A 200 3.93 -1.41 12.26
CA ILE A 200 5.33 -1.56 12.68
C ILE A 200 5.49 -2.72 13.68
N LYS A 201 4.53 -2.90 14.58
CA LYS A 201 4.54 -4.05 15.51
C LYS A 201 4.43 -5.38 14.78
N LEU A 202 3.57 -5.46 13.75
CA LEU A 202 3.36 -6.66 12.95
C LEU A 202 4.54 -6.93 11.99
N ASN A 203 5.10 -5.88 11.39
CA ASN A 203 6.29 -5.97 10.55
C ASN A 203 7.27 -4.81 10.84
N PRO A 204 8.24 -5.01 11.75
CA PRO A 204 9.20 -3.97 12.11
C PRO A 204 10.23 -3.66 11.03
N LYS A 205 10.24 -4.41 9.92
CA LYS A 205 11.14 -4.22 8.78
C LYS A 205 10.52 -3.41 7.63
N ASP A 206 9.26 -2.98 7.77
CA ASP A 206 8.63 -2.13 6.76
C ASP A 206 9.10 -0.67 6.90
N ALA A 207 10.13 -0.30 6.13
CA ALA A 207 10.70 1.04 6.11
C ALA A 207 9.66 2.14 5.83
N THR A 208 8.66 1.85 4.98
CA THR A 208 7.58 2.78 4.66
C THR A 208 6.74 3.16 5.89
N SER A 209 6.29 2.18 6.69
CA SER A 209 5.51 2.46 7.90
C SER A 209 6.31 3.26 8.93
N LEU A 210 7.60 2.93 9.10
CA LEU A 210 8.51 3.67 9.96
C LEU A 210 8.65 5.13 9.50
N HIS A 211 8.89 5.34 8.20
CA HIS A 211 9.00 6.68 7.62
C HIS A 211 7.72 7.50 7.81
N ILE A 212 6.54 6.91 7.55
CA ILE A 212 5.28 7.63 7.69
C ILE A 212 5.04 8.02 9.15
N LEU A 213 5.36 7.15 10.10
CA LEU A 213 5.24 7.48 11.53
C LEU A 213 6.26 8.54 11.96
N GLY A 214 7.49 8.50 11.44
CA GLY A 214 8.46 9.58 11.62
C GLY A 214 7.98 10.91 11.06
N TYR A 215 7.34 10.90 9.89
CA TYR A 215 6.74 12.10 9.28
C TYR A 215 5.60 12.65 10.12
N TRP A 216 4.75 11.76 10.67
CA TRP A 216 3.72 12.14 11.63
C TRP A 216 4.34 12.86 12.84
N CYS A 217 5.37 12.28 13.46
CA CYS A 217 6.07 12.88 14.60
C CYS A 217 6.64 14.25 14.25
N PHE A 218 7.35 14.35 13.12
CA PHE A 218 7.95 15.59 12.65
C PHE A 218 6.89 16.69 12.45
N ALA A 219 5.77 16.35 11.81
CA ALA A 219 4.71 17.31 11.53
C ALA A 219 4.14 17.93 12.82
N PHE A 220 3.94 17.13 13.87
CA PHE A 220 3.44 17.63 15.16
C PHE A 220 4.51 18.33 16.01
N ALA A 221 5.78 17.94 15.88
CA ALA A 221 6.90 18.64 16.50
C ALA A 221 7.08 20.06 15.92
N GLU A 222 6.95 20.20 14.59
CA GLU A 222 7.10 21.46 13.87
C GLU A 222 5.93 22.44 14.07
N LEU A 223 4.75 21.96 14.51
CA LEU A 223 3.58 22.82 14.70
C LEU A 223 3.90 24.01 15.64
N PRO A 224 3.75 25.26 15.16
CA PRO A 224 3.93 26.43 16.00
C PRO A 224 3.00 26.40 17.22
N TRP A 225 3.46 26.93 18.36
CA TRP A 225 2.72 26.90 19.64
C TRP A 225 1.29 27.44 19.53
N TYR A 226 1.05 28.45 18.69
CA TYR A 226 -0.27 29.05 18.50
C TYR A 226 -1.22 28.12 17.73
N GLN A 227 -0.71 27.36 16.75
CA GLN A 227 -1.51 26.35 16.04
C GLN A 227 -1.91 25.21 16.99
N ARG A 228 -0.99 24.80 17.88
CA ARG A 228 -1.28 23.81 18.93
C ARG A 228 -2.41 24.27 19.86
N LYS A 229 -2.42 25.55 20.27
CA LYS A 229 -3.50 26.10 21.11
C LYS A 229 -4.86 26.08 20.42
N VAL A 230 -4.92 26.44 19.13
CA VAL A 230 -6.17 26.38 18.36
C VAL A 230 -6.68 24.95 18.25
N ALA A 231 -5.80 23.98 18.02
CA ALA A 231 -6.18 22.57 17.98
C ALA A 231 -6.67 22.05 19.34
N ALA A 232 -6.07 22.49 20.45
CA ALA A 232 -6.50 22.10 21.80
C ALA A 232 -7.95 22.52 22.13
N VAL A 233 -8.40 23.67 21.62
CA VAL A 233 -9.80 24.12 21.78
C VAL A 233 -10.79 23.16 21.11
N ILE A 234 -10.37 22.49 20.04
CA ILE A 234 -11.23 21.62 19.22
C ILE A 234 -11.16 20.16 19.68
N PHE A 235 -9.98 19.67 20.09
CA PHE A 235 -9.71 18.24 20.36
C PHE A 235 -9.42 17.92 21.83
N ALA A 236 -9.60 18.87 22.75
CA ALA A 236 -9.19 18.84 24.16
C ALA A 236 -7.66 18.73 24.37
N SER A 237 -7.01 17.75 23.74
CA SER A 237 -5.57 17.69 23.56
C SER A 237 -5.28 17.44 22.08
N PRO A 238 -4.45 18.24 21.39
CA PRO A 238 -4.01 17.93 20.05
C PRO A 238 -2.92 16.85 20.11
N PRO A 239 -2.69 16.09 19.02
CA PRO A 239 -1.56 15.18 18.98
C PRO A 239 -0.27 15.98 19.12
N THR A 240 0.67 15.42 19.87
CA THR A 240 1.98 16.03 20.12
C THR A 240 3.07 14.99 19.90
N SER A 241 4.24 15.48 19.50
CA SER A 241 5.45 14.68 19.34
C SER A 241 6.66 15.61 19.35
N THR A 242 7.85 15.02 19.27
CA THR A 242 9.14 15.69 19.34
C THR A 242 9.99 15.40 18.10
N TYR A 243 11.02 16.22 17.87
CA TYR A 243 11.96 15.94 16.78
C TYR A 243 12.78 14.68 17.07
N GLU A 244 13.03 14.37 18.34
CA GLU A 244 13.72 13.17 18.80
C GLU A 244 12.94 11.90 18.43
N GLU A 245 11.63 11.86 18.69
CA GLU A 245 10.77 10.73 18.27
C GLU A 245 10.77 10.58 16.74
N ALA A 246 10.66 11.68 15.99
CA ALA A 246 10.71 11.65 14.54
C ALA A 246 12.05 11.09 14.03
N LEU A 247 13.15 11.52 14.64
CA LEU A 247 14.50 11.09 14.30
C LEU A 247 14.66 9.58 14.48
N ASP A 248 14.19 9.03 15.61
CA ASP A 248 14.28 7.60 15.90
C ASP A 248 13.59 6.76 14.81
N PHE A 249 12.40 7.16 14.37
CA PHE A 249 11.68 6.46 13.31
C PHE A 249 12.37 6.58 11.95
N PHE A 250 12.84 7.77 11.57
CA PHE A 250 13.52 7.96 10.29
C PHE A 250 14.88 7.23 10.24
N LEU A 251 15.64 7.20 11.34
CA LEU A 251 16.88 6.44 11.43
C LEU A 251 16.60 4.94 11.36
N LYS A 252 15.56 4.45 12.04
CA LYS A 252 15.16 3.05 11.97
C LYS A 252 14.70 2.66 10.55
N ALA A 253 14.04 3.56 9.83
CA ALA A 253 13.70 3.32 8.42
C ALA A 253 14.96 3.13 7.55
N GLU A 254 15.99 3.95 7.73
CA GLU A 254 17.29 3.76 7.04
C GLU A 254 18.05 2.53 7.52
N GLU A 255 17.88 2.11 8.77
CA GLU A 255 18.52 0.91 9.30
C GLU A 255 17.95 -0.36 8.65
N VAL A 256 16.62 -0.44 8.49
CA VAL A 256 15.96 -1.63 7.95
C VAL A 256 16.04 -1.73 6.43
N ASP A 257 16.06 -0.60 5.72
CA ASP A 257 16.20 -0.53 4.27
C ASP A 257 17.04 0.70 3.88
N PRO A 258 18.38 0.58 3.81
CA PRO A 258 19.26 1.72 3.56
C PRO A 258 19.01 2.37 2.19
N ASN A 259 18.91 3.70 2.16
CA ASN A 259 18.74 4.48 0.94
C ASN A 259 17.48 4.10 0.13
N PHE A 260 16.43 3.61 0.79
CA PHE A 260 15.19 3.18 0.15
C PHE A 260 14.34 4.34 -0.39
N TYR A 261 14.44 5.52 0.22
CA TYR A 261 13.56 6.64 -0.09
C TYR A 261 14.23 8.00 0.15
N SER A 262 14.40 8.77 -0.93
CA SER A 262 15.03 10.10 -0.91
C SER A 262 14.38 11.04 0.11
N LYS A 263 13.06 10.97 0.25
CA LYS A 263 12.31 11.78 1.21
C LYS A 263 12.71 11.49 2.65
N ASN A 264 13.03 10.25 2.99
CA ASN A 264 13.49 9.89 4.33
C ASN A 264 14.81 10.58 4.68
N LEU A 265 15.77 10.61 3.75
CA LEU A 265 17.04 11.32 3.90
C LEU A 265 16.83 12.84 4.10
N LEU A 266 15.94 13.44 3.31
CA LEU A 266 15.58 14.85 3.46
C LEU A 266 14.97 15.12 4.84
N MET A 267 14.06 14.26 5.29
CA MET A 267 13.42 14.41 6.59
C MET A 267 14.40 14.23 7.75
N LEU A 268 15.39 13.33 7.65
CA LEU A 268 16.50 13.26 8.60
C LEU A 268 17.25 14.61 8.69
N GLY A 269 17.61 15.17 7.54
CA GLY A 269 18.26 16.48 7.48
C GLY A 269 17.43 17.59 8.13
N LYS A 270 16.13 17.67 7.81
CA LYS A 270 15.21 18.65 8.40
C LYS A 270 15.00 18.45 9.90
N THR A 271 14.96 17.21 10.36
CA THR A 271 14.81 16.88 11.78
C THR A 271 16.02 17.36 12.58
N TYR A 272 17.23 17.11 12.09
CA TYR A 272 18.44 17.64 12.71
C TYR A 272 18.50 19.18 12.68
N LEU A 273 18.00 19.83 11.62
CA LEU A 273 17.84 21.29 11.63
C LEU A 273 16.89 21.77 12.73
N GLY A 274 15.74 21.09 12.90
CA GLY A 274 14.80 21.36 14.00
C GLY A 274 15.45 21.23 15.38
N MET A 275 16.34 20.25 15.53
CA MET A 275 17.14 20.02 16.73
C MET A 275 18.39 20.93 16.85
N LYS A 276 18.63 21.79 15.86
CA LYS A 276 19.80 22.69 15.76
C LYS A 276 21.16 21.96 15.65
N ASP A 277 21.17 20.68 15.28
CA ASP A 277 22.38 19.91 14.97
C ASP A 277 22.76 20.14 13.50
N LYS A 278 23.52 21.21 13.26
CA LYS A 278 23.89 21.62 11.89
C LYS A 278 24.82 20.62 11.20
N GLU A 279 25.68 19.94 11.94
CA GLU A 279 26.64 19.00 11.39
C GLU A 279 25.92 17.78 10.79
N LYS A 280 25.02 17.17 11.57
CA LYS A 280 24.22 16.04 11.08
C LYS A 280 23.20 16.47 10.03
N ALA A 281 22.63 17.67 10.15
CA ALA A 281 21.78 18.21 9.09
C ALA A 281 22.53 18.31 7.75
N LEU A 282 23.76 18.83 7.75
CA LEU A 282 24.59 18.92 6.55
C LEU A 282 24.84 17.55 5.94
N LEU A 283 25.17 16.55 6.77
CA LEU A 283 25.38 15.17 6.34
C LEU A 283 24.16 14.61 5.60
N TRP A 284 22.98 14.64 6.22
CA TRP A 284 21.78 14.02 5.67
C TRP A 284 21.19 14.79 4.47
N LEU A 285 21.25 16.12 4.49
CA LEU A 285 20.83 16.92 3.33
C LEU A 285 21.77 16.70 2.13
N THR A 286 23.07 16.49 2.37
CA THR A 286 24.01 16.16 1.30
C THR A 286 23.68 14.81 0.67
N LYS A 287 23.37 13.79 1.49
CA LYS A 287 22.87 12.49 1.00
C LYS A 287 21.57 12.64 0.20
N ALA A 288 20.62 13.42 0.69
CA ALA A 288 19.35 13.66 -0.03
C ALA A 288 19.56 14.37 -1.38
N LYS A 289 20.49 15.32 -1.46
CA LYS A 289 20.90 15.98 -2.72
C LYS A 289 21.55 14.99 -3.70
N GLU A 290 22.36 14.06 -3.20
CA GLU A 290 23.12 13.10 -4.01
C GLU A 290 22.33 11.86 -4.40
N TYR A 291 21.12 11.70 -3.86
CA TYR A 291 20.20 10.62 -4.21
C TYR A 291 19.86 10.64 -5.72
N PRO A 292 19.97 9.50 -6.43
CA PRO A 292 19.60 9.40 -7.85
C PRO A 292 18.12 9.72 -8.08
N ALA A 293 17.83 10.77 -8.85
CA ALA A 293 16.46 11.19 -9.07
C ALA A 293 15.77 10.35 -10.16
N HIS A 294 14.85 9.47 -9.76
CA HIS A 294 14.06 8.63 -10.66
C HIS A 294 12.63 9.14 -10.83
N THR A 295 12.05 9.67 -9.75
CA THR A 295 10.67 10.15 -9.70
C THR A 295 10.60 11.68 -9.72
N LEU A 296 9.40 12.24 -9.92
CA LEU A 296 9.18 13.67 -9.73
C LEU A 296 9.43 14.09 -8.28
N GLU A 297 9.08 13.24 -7.32
CA GLU A 297 9.33 13.51 -5.90
C GLU A 297 10.83 13.58 -5.59
N ASP A 298 11.65 12.69 -6.17
CA ASP A 298 13.11 12.76 -5.97
C ASP A 298 13.69 14.08 -6.49
N LYS A 299 13.15 14.62 -7.59
CA LYS A 299 13.55 15.93 -8.11
C LYS A 299 13.16 17.07 -7.17
N GLU A 300 11.98 16.98 -6.55
CA GLU A 300 11.55 17.93 -5.52
C GLU A 300 12.41 17.85 -4.27
N VAL A 301 12.74 16.63 -3.83
CA VAL A 301 13.63 16.36 -2.70
C VAL A 301 15.01 16.93 -2.95
N HIS A 302 15.60 16.67 -4.12
CA HIS A 302 16.89 17.21 -4.53
C HIS A 302 16.88 18.74 -4.44
N LYS A 303 15.85 19.38 -5.02
CA LYS A 303 15.71 20.84 -4.99
C LYS A 303 15.62 21.38 -3.57
N GLU A 304 14.77 20.79 -2.72
CA GLU A 304 14.60 21.21 -1.32
C GLU A 304 15.90 21.04 -0.53
N ALA A 305 16.61 19.93 -0.73
CA ALA A 305 17.91 19.69 -0.11
C ALA A 305 18.95 20.74 -0.51
N VAL A 306 19.06 21.06 -1.81
CA VAL A 306 19.96 22.12 -2.31
C VAL A 306 19.63 23.48 -1.69
N ASP A 307 18.35 23.84 -1.63
CA ASP A 307 17.92 25.12 -1.08
C ASP A 307 18.17 25.23 0.43
N LEU A 308 18.06 24.13 1.18
CA LEU A 308 18.43 24.08 2.59
C LEU A 308 19.93 24.16 2.81
N LEU A 309 20.73 23.44 2.02
CA LEU A 309 22.20 23.47 2.09
C LEU A 309 22.76 24.88 1.85
N LYS A 310 22.19 25.63 0.89
CA LYS A 310 22.56 27.03 0.63
C LYS A 310 22.32 27.97 1.82
N LYS A 311 21.41 27.63 2.73
CA LYS A 311 21.13 28.43 3.93
C LYS A 311 22.05 28.07 5.11
N LEU A 312 22.80 26.97 5.00
CA LEU A 312 23.72 26.49 6.03
C LEU A 312 25.17 26.91 5.80
N GLY A 313 25.54 27.17 4.56
CA GLY A 313 26.81 27.83 4.17
C GLY A 313 26.67 29.34 4.09
#